data_AF-A0A1T4XDX5-F1
#
_entry.id   AF-A0A1T4XDX5-F1
#
_cell.length_a   1.000
_cell.length_b   1.000
_cell.length_c   1.000
_cell.angle_alpha   90.00
_cell.angle_beta   90.00
_cell.angle_gamma   90.00
#
_symmetry.space_group_name_H-M   'P 1'
#
loop_
_entity.id
_entity.type
_entity.pdbx_description
1 polymer ?
#
loop_
_entity_poly.entity_id
_entity_poly.type
_entity_poly.pdbx_seq_one_letter_code
_entity_poly.pdbx_strand_id
1 'polypeptide(L)'
;MADPESPEAVIDELWPAPEYFHYLARLKQAIGTPVFIAEINITAINLGVKLSATPLTLLAIVDFPKPDPYKQLYPHLLIFEDGRGINLGHLARISLQAFNPTPDEVLYANHTFNQAILFAPRSLSRESIRATSTALLAEIFGDQPGRLLESSSSASTLQQAKSLK
;
A
#
# COMPACT_ATOMS: atom_id res chain seq x y z
N MET A 1 -15.20 -29.20 17.59
CA MET A 1 -14.47 -29.75 16.43
C MET A 1 -14.36 -28.59 15.46
N ALA A 2 -13.25 -27.86 15.49
CA ALA A 2 -13.04 -26.67 14.66
C ALA A 2 -12.55 -27.12 13.29
N ASP A 3 -13.11 -26.56 12.22
CA ASP A 3 -12.68 -26.84 10.85
C ASP A 3 -11.19 -26.50 10.69
N PRO A 4 -10.34 -27.47 10.30
CA PRO A 4 -9.03 -27.14 9.75
C PRO A 4 -9.28 -26.51 8.37
N GLU A 5 -8.56 -25.43 8.03
CA GLU A 5 -8.58 -24.75 6.71
C GLU A 5 -9.54 -23.55 6.53
N SER A 6 -9.79 -22.76 7.58
CA SER A 6 -10.13 -21.34 7.33
C SER A 6 -8.85 -20.60 6.90
N PRO A 7 -8.83 -19.90 5.75
CA PRO A 7 -7.63 -19.20 5.26
C PRO A 7 -7.11 -18.14 6.23
N GLU A 8 -7.97 -17.62 7.11
CA GLU A 8 -7.62 -16.67 8.17
C GLU A 8 -6.70 -17.29 9.23
N ALA A 9 -6.93 -18.56 9.61
CA ALA A 9 -6.10 -19.26 10.59
C ALA A 9 -4.69 -19.57 10.07
N VAL A 10 -4.57 -19.81 8.75
CA VAL A 10 -3.28 -20.05 8.07
C VAL A 10 -2.47 -18.75 7.98
N ILE A 11 -3.13 -17.59 7.85
CA ILE A 11 -2.47 -16.28 7.81
C ILE A 11 -1.94 -15.89 9.20
N ASP A 12 -2.73 -16.12 10.26
CA ASP A 12 -2.32 -15.82 11.64
C ASP A 12 -1.12 -16.65 12.10
N GLU A 13 -0.96 -17.87 11.60
CA GLU A 13 0.15 -18.77 11.99
C GLU A 13 1.45 -18.53 11.17
N LEU A 14 1.36 -17.85 10.02
CA LEU A 14 2.48 -17.66 9.08
C LEU A 14 2.94 -16.20 8.94
N TRP A 15 2.34 -15.26 9.68
CA TRP A 15 2.64 -13.82 9.59
C TRP A 15 3.19 -13.25 10.92
N PRO A 16 4.28 -12.46 10.90
CA PRO A 16 5.17 -12.23 9.76
C PRO A 16 5.94 -13.49 9.38
N ALA A 17 6.29 -13.64 8.10
CA ALA A 17 7.10 -14.75 7.62
C ALA A 17 8.46 -14.81 8.36
N PRO A 18 9.07 -16.00 8.57
CA PRO A 18 10.33 -16.12 9.32
C PRO A 18 11.49 -15.25 8.80
N GLU A 19 11.54 -14.98 7.50
CA GLU A 19 12.53 -14.10 6.86
C GLU A 19 12.44 -12.66 7.38
N TYR A 20 11.25 -12.24 7.82
CA TYR A 20 11.01 -10.92 8.40
C TYR A 20 11.97 -10.61 9.55
N PHE A 21 12.18 -11.57 10.45
CA PHE A 21 13.02 -11.37 11.62
C PHE A 21 14.51 -11.27 11.26
N HIS A 22 14.92 -11.90 10.16
CA HIS A 22 16.27 -11.76 9.62
C HIS A 22 16.49 -10.35 9.07
N TYR A 23 15.52 -9.81 8.33
CA TYR A 23 15.58 -8.41 7.88
C TYR A 23 15.57 -7.43 9.05
N LEU A 24 14.74 -7.68 10.06
CA LEU A 24 14.69 -6.84 11.24
C LEU A 24 16.05 -6.78 11.95
N ALA A 25 16.75 -7.92 12.07
CA ALA A 25 18.09 -7.95 12.66
C ALA A 25 19.10 -7.13 11.84
N ARG A 26 19.09 -7.25 10.51
CA ARG A 26 19.94 -6.44 9.61
C ARG A 26 19.63 -4.95 9.73
N LEU A 27 18.35 -4.58 9.77
CA LEU A 27 17.94 -3.19 9.92
C LEU A 27 18.37 -2.60 11.27
N LYS A 28 18.28 -3.38 12.36
CA LYS A 28 18.78 -2.96 13.67
C LYS A 28 20.28 -2.64 13.65
N GLN A 29 21.06 -3.39 12.89
CA GLN A 29 22.50 -3.13 12.71
C GLN A 29 22.77 -1.88 11.87
N ALA A 30 21.84 -1.48 11.00
CA ALA A 30 21.96 -0.31 10.14
C ALA A 30 21.46 1.00 10.78
N ILE A 31 21.00 0.98 12.04
CA ILE A 31 20.62 2.19 12.77
C ILE A 31 21.82 3.16 12.83
N GLY A 32 21.58 4.42 12.53
CA GLY A 32 22.58 5.48 12.42
C GLY A 32 23.31 5.53 11.06
N THR A 33 22.98 4.63 10.13
CA THR A 33 23.59 4.58 8.78
C THR A 33 22.62 5.17 7.74
N PRO A 34 23.13 5.88 6.71
CA PRO A 34 22.32 6.28 5.57
C PRO A 34 21.88 5.06 4.76
N VAL A 35 20.58 4.99 4.46
CA VAL A 35 19.98 3.93 3.64
C VAL A 35 19.15 4.53 2.52
N PHE A 36 18.97 3.76 1.44
CA PHE A 36 18.10 4.11 0.33
C PHE A 36 16.81 3.30 0.40
N ILE A 37 15.69 3.98 0.16
CA ILE A 37 14.37 3.39 0.28
C ILE A 37 13.67 3.32 -1.07
N ALA A 38 12.99 2.20 -1.30
CA ALA A 38 12.01 2.04 -2.36
C ALA A 38 10.63 1.92 -1.71
N GLU A 39 9.82 2.97 -1.85
CA GLU A 39 8.52 3.08 -1.20
C GLU A 39 7.41 2.55 -2.11
N ILE A 40 6.47 1.81 -1.52
CA ILE A 40 5.26 1.36 -2.21
C ILE A 40 4.27 2.52 -2.21
N ASN A 41 3.81 2.92 -3.39
CA ASN A 41 2.75 3.88 -3.57
C ASN A 41 1.51 3.17 -4.08
N ILE A 42 0.53 2.99 -3.19
CA ILE A 42 -0.79 2.48 -3.53
C ILE A 42 -1.67 3.69 -3.86
N THR A 43 -2.07 3.84 -5.11
CA THR A 43 -3.10 4.81 -5.50
C THR A 43 -4.38 4.06 -5.84
N ALA A 44 -5.51 4.76 -5.92
CA ALA A 44 -6.81 4.16 -6.20
C ALA A 44 -6.83 3.32 -7.50
N ILE A 45 -6.00 3.69 -8.49
CA ILE A 45 -5.99 3.07 -9.82
C ILE A 45 -4.66 2.39 -10.20
N ASN A 46 -3.57 2.69 -9.50
CA ASN A 46 -2.23 2.21 -9.84
C ASN A 46 -1.43 1.84 -8.60
N LEU A 47 -0.64 0.79 -8.73
CA LEU A 47 0.37 0.41 -7.77
C LEU A 47 1.75 0.71 -8.37
N GLY A 48 2.56 1.49 -7.65
CA GLY A 48 3.89 1.87 -8.11
C GLY A 48 4.92 1.77 -7.00
N VAL A 49 6.20 1.72 -7.38
CA VAL A 49 7.32 1.84 -6.44
C VAL A 49 8.04 3.14 -6.73
N LYS A 50 8.20 3.99 -5.72
CA LYS A 50 9.02 5.20 -5.79
C LYS A 50 10.39 4.88 -5.25
N LEU A 51 11.39 4.87 -6.12
CA LEU A 51 12.79 4.77 -5.72
C LEU A 51 13.33 6.17 -5.45
N SER A 52 13.89 6.37 -4.27
CA SER A 52 14.59 7.60 -3.92
C SER A 52 16.10 7.41 -4.11
N ALA A 53 16.73 8.34 -4.83
CA ALA A 53 18.19 8.46 -4.87
C ALA A 53 18.75 9.23 -3.67
N THR A 54 17.88 9.81 -2.84
CA THR A 54 18.27 10.53 -1.64
C THR A 54 18.43 9.54 -0.49
N PRO A 55 19.62 9.43 0.13
CA PRO A 55 19.79 8.60 1.31
C PRO A 55 19.06 9.23 2.50
N LEU A 56 18.53 8.38 3.38
CA LEU A 56 17.93 8.78 4.65
C LEU A 56 18.61 8.01 5.77
N THR A 57 19.04 8.69 6.83
CA THR A 57 19.57 8.02 8.02
C THR A 57 18.44 7.32 8.78
N LEU A 58 18.60 6.01 9.01
CA LEU A 58 17.68 5.24 9.85
C LEU A 58 17.97 5.56 11.32
N LEU A 59 17.03 6.19 12.01
CA LEU A 59 17.21 6.60 13.41
C LEU A 59 16.74 5.55 14.41
N ALA A 60 15.62 4.91 14.14
CA ALA A 60 15.04 3.94 15.06
C ALA A 60 14.11 2.95 14.36
N ILE A 61 13.88 1.83 15.06
CA ILE A 61 12.86 0.84 14.73
C ILE A 61 12.00 0.70 15.98
N VAL A 62 10.71 0.92 15.85
CA VAL A 62 9.76 0.88 16.96
C VAL A 62 8.61 -0.06 16.66
N ASP A 63 8.00 -0.59 17.70
CA ASP A 63 6.81 -1.43 17.54
C ASP A 63 5.64 -0.59 17.01
N PHE A 64 4.94 -1.12 16.01
CA PHE A 64 3.75 -0.51 15.46
C PHE A 64 2.55 -0.90 16.34
N PRO A 65 1.72 0.05 16.80
CA PRO A 65 0.74 -0.21 17.86
C PRO A 65 -0.44 -1.09 17.42
N LYS A 66 -0.70 -1.18 16.11
CA LYS A 66 -1.85 -1.91 15.54
C LYS A 66 -1.43 -2.67 14.27
N PRO A 67 -0.59 -3.70 14.39
CA PRO A 67 -0.25 -4.53 13.24
C PRO A 67 -1.52 -5.14 12.65
N ASP A 68 -1.58 -5.21 11.32
CA ASP A 68 -2.74 -5.72 10.59
C ASP A 68 -2.23 -6.39 9.29
N PRO A 69 -2.26 -7.74 9.19
CA PRO A 69 -1.76 -8.45 8.02
C PRO A 69 -2.56 -8.13 6.75
N TYR A 70 -3.87 -7.87 6.85
CA TYR A 70 -4.74 -7.56 5.71
C TYR A 70 -4.47 -6.17 5.13
N LYS A 71 -3.99 -5.25 5.97
CA LYS A 71 -3.59 -3.90 5.55
C LYS A 71 -2.09 -3.77 5.29
N GLN A 72 -1.34 -4.87 5.38
CA GLN A 72 0.13 -4.87 5.29
C GLN A 72 0.78 -3.94 6.33
N LEU A 73 0.15 -3.76 7.49
CA LEU A 73 0.72 -3.02 8.61
C LEU A 73 1.57 -3.98 9.42
N TYR A 74 2.86 -4.05 9.11
CA TYR A 74 3.81 -4.91 9.81
C TYR A 74 4.01 -4.46 11.27
N PRO A 75 4.50 -5.34 12.14
CA PRO A 75 4.63 -5.03 13.56
C PRO A 75 5.67 -3.96 13.89
N HIS A 76 6.46 -3.48 12.92
CA HIS A 76 7.50 -2.49 13.17
C HIS A 76 7.41 -1.30 12.20
N LEU A 77 7.72 -0.12 12.75
CA LEU A 77 7.79 1.17 12.08
C LEU A 77 9.24 1.65 12.10
N LEU A 78 9.74 2.12 10.95
CA LEU A 78 11.06 2.74 10.83
C LEU A 78 10.94 4.25 10.97
N ILE A 79 11.85 4.86 11.72
CA ILE A 79 11.95 6.31 11.88
C ILE A 79 13.19 6.81 11.16
N PHE A 80 13.02 7.81 10.29
CA PHE A 80 14.09 8.43 9.53
C PHE A 80 14.39 9.86 10.00
N GLU A 81 15.57 10.37 9.64
CA GLU A 81 16.04 11.71 10.04
C GLU A 81 15.21 12.88 9.51
N ASP A 82 14.46 12.68 8.43
CA ASP A 82 13.52 13.67 7.88
C ASP A 82 12.21 13.78 8.68
N GLY A 83 12.12 13.06 9.81
CA GLY A 83 10.97 13.05 10.71
C GLY A 83 9.87 12.08 10.28
N ARG A 84 10.05 11.32 9.20
CA ARG A 84 9.05 10.36 8.74
C ARG A 84 9.12 9.05 9.51
N GLY A 85 7.95 8.51 9.83
CA GLY A 85 7.77 7.13 10.26
C GLY A 85 7.14 6.31 9.13
N ILE A 86 7.80 5.23 8.68
CA ILE A 86 7.30 4.37 7.59
C ILE A 86 7.15 2.93 8.09
N ASN A 87 5.97 2.34 7.90
CA ASN A 87 5.74 0.94 8.25
C ASN A 87 6.48 0.04 7.25
N LEU A 88 7.10 -1.04 7.74
CA LEU A 88 7.87 -1.94 6.89
C LEU A 88 7.05 -2.51 5.72
N GLY A 89 5.75 -2.76 5.90
CA GLY A 89 4.91 -3.25 4.82
C GLY A 89 4.67 -2.25 3.68
N HIS A 90 4.95 -0.97 3.89
CA HIS A 90 4.87 0.07 2.87
C HIS A 90 6.20 0.31 2.13
N LEU A 91 7.22 -0.50 2.44
CA LEU A 91 8.50 -0.47 1.76
C LEU A 91 8.64 -1.70 0.86
N ALA A 92 9.10 -1.49 -0.37
CA ALA A 92 9.43 -2.58 -1.29
C ALA A 92 10.85 -3.10 -1.02
N ARG A 93 11.78 -2.17 -0.72
CA ARG A 93 13.20 -2.46 -0.48
C ARG A 93 13.84 -1.38 0.39
N ILE A 94 14.80 -1.78 1.21
CA ILE A 94 15.78 -0.90 1.86
C ILE A 94 17.18 -1.44 1.51
N SER A 95 18.07 -0.57 1.06
CA SER A 95 19.41 -0.95 0.64
C SER A 95 20.48 0.08 0.97
N LEU A 96 21.73 -0.35 1.04
CA LEU A 96 22.89 0.53 1.21
C LEU A 96 23.28 1.29 -0.06
N GLN A 97 22.71 0.90 -1.21
CA GLN A 97 22.87 1.59 -2.50
C GLN A 97 21.50 1.93 -3.12
N ALA A 98 21.40 3.09 -3.76
CA ALA A 98 20.16 3.60 -4.37
C ALA A 98 19.65 2.71 -5.52
N PHE A 99 20.56 2.38 -6.44
CA PHE A 99 20.23 1.71 -7.70
C PHE A 99 21.05 0.43 -7.83
N ASN A 100 20.40 -0.63 -8.30
CA ASN A 100 21.00 -1.95 -8.54
C ASN A 100 21.89 -2.50 -7.39
N PRO A 101 21.40 -2.52 -6.13
CA PRO A 101 22.17 -3.05 -5.02
C PRO A 101 22.45 -4.55 -5.20
N THR A 102 23.63 -4.97 -4.77
CA THR A 102 23.96 -6.39 -4.61
C THR A 102 23.13 -7.02 -3.47
N PRO A 103 22.96 -8.35 -3.43
CA PRO A 103 22.17 -9.01 -2.38
C PRO A 103 22.62 -8.69 -0.95
N ASP A 104 23.92 -8.48 -0.74
CA ASP A 104 24.49 -8.15 0.57
C ASP A 104 24.21 -6.70 0.99
N GLU A 105 23.96 -5.82 0.03
CA GLU A 105 23.57 -4.43 0.27
C GLU A 105 22.06 -4.27 0.51
N VAL A 106 21.26 -5.33 0.33
CA VAL A 106 19.82 -5.32 0.59
C VAL A 106 19.57 -5.67 2.06
N LEU A 107 19.12 -4.67 2.82
CA LEU A 107 18.81 -4.79 4.24
C LEU A 107 17.41 -5.34 4.48
N TYR A 108 16.48 -5.02 3.57
CA TYR A 108 15.09 -5.48 3.61
C TYR A 108 14.53 -5.58 2.20
N ALA A 109 13.74 -6.62 1.93
CA ALA A 109 12.98 -6.77 0.71
C ALA A 109 11.60 -7.36 1.01
N ASN A 110 10.55 -6.71 0.52
CA ASN A 110 9.19 -7.20 0.68
C ASN A 110 8.84 -8.17 -0.45
N HIS A 111 9.32 -9.41 -0.35
CA HIS A 111 9.11 -10.43 -1.38
C HIS A 111 7.64 -10.82 -1.55
N THR A 112 6.87 -10.88 -0.47
CA THR A 112 5.43 -11.17 -0.51
C THR A 112 4.69 -10.10 -1.31
N PHE A 113 4.96 -8.81 -1.09
CA PHE A 113 4.38 -7.74 -1.89
C PHE A 113 4.84 -7.79 -3.36
N ASN A 114 6.13 -7.98 -3.60
CA ASN A 114 6.67 -8.07 -4.96
C ASN A 114 6.02 -9.23 -5.74
N GLN A 115 5.90 -10.42 -5.16
CA GLN A 115 5.33 -11.58 -5.84
C GLN A 115 3.80 -11.54 -5.93
N ALA A 116 3.12 -11.16 -4.86
CA ALA A 116 1.66 -11.18 -4.80
C ALA A 116 0.99 -9.97 -5.45
N ILE A 117 1.71 -8.86 -5.66
CA ILE A 117 1.07 -7.63 -6.17
C ILE A 117 1.80 -7.01 -7.37
N LEU A 118 3.14 -7.08 -7.46
CA LEU A 118 3.86 -6.64 -8.68
C LEU A 118 3.91 -7.73 -9.77
N PHE A 119 3.95 -9.01 -9.39
CA PHE A 119 4.00 -10.15 -10.32
C PHE A 119 2.76 -11.04 -10.31
N ALA A 120 1.71 -10.71 -9.55
CA ALA A 120 0.43 -11.37 -9.74
C ALA A 120 0.00 -11.19 -11.20
N PRO A 121 -0.56 -12.20 -11.86
CA PRO A 121 -1.04 -12.12 -13.24
C PRO A 121 -2.31 -11.25 -13.32
N ARG A 122 -2.19 -9.99 -12.95
CA ARG A 122 -3.03 -8.90 -13.44
C ARG A 122 -2.11 -8.00 -14.24
N SER A 123 -1.69 -8.56 -15.38
CA SER A 123 -1.56 -7.77 -16.61
C SER A 123 -2.66 -6.71 -16.58
N LEU A 124 -2.28 -5.45 -16.75
CA LEU A 124 -3.14 -4.29 -16.92
C LEU A 124 -4.09 -4.50 -18.13
N SER A 125 -4.97 -5.50 -18.06
CA SER A 125 -5.98 -5.73 -19.06
C SER A 125 -6.96 -4.57 -18.98
N ARG A 126 -7.45 -4.13 -20.14
CA ARG A 126 -8.45 -3.07 -20.21
C ARG A 126 -9.67 -3.40 -19.35
N GLU A 127 -9.98 -4.68 -19.16
CA GLU A 127 -11.11 -5.09 -18.29
C GLU A 127 -10.83 -4.81 -16.81
N SER A 128 -9.61 -5.08 -16.33
CA SER A 128 -9.23 -4.82 -14.92
C SER A 128 -9.26 -3.33 -14.60
N ILE A 129 -8.69 -2.49 -15.49
CA ILE A 129 -8.74 -1.02 -15.35
C ILE A 129 -10.18 -0.51 -15.37
N ARG A 130 -11.02 -1.05 -16.28
CA ARG A 130 -12.43 -0.67 -16.37
C ARG A 130 -13.20 -1.06 -15.12
N ALA A 131 -12.99 -2.25 -14.56
CA ALA A 131 -13.65 -2.71 -13.35
C ALA A 131 -13.30 -1.82 -12.16
N THR A 132 -12.02 -1.55 -11.92
CA THR A 132 -11.56 -0.70 -10.80
C THR A 132 -12.01 0.76 -10.97
N SER A 133 -11.91 1.31 -12.19
CA SER A 133 -12.37 2.69 -12.46
C SER A 133 -13.88 2.83 -12.28
N THR A 134 -14.65 1.82 -12.69
CA THR A 134 -16.11 1.81 -12.53
C THR A 134 -16.50 1.72 -11.06
N ALA A 135 -15.80 0.90 -10.26
CA ALA A 135 -16.05 0.79 -8.83
C ALA A 135 -15.78 2.10 -8.07
N LEU A 136 -14.66 2.77 -8.37
CA LEU A 136 -14.33 4.07 -7.74
C LEU A 136 -15.26 5.19 -8.17
N LEU A 137 -15.65 5.22 -9.45
CA LEU A 137 -16.65 6.17 -9.94
C LEU A 137 -18.01 5.89 -9.32
N ALA A 138 -18.36 4.64 -9.04
CA ALA A 138 -19.58 4.29 -8.32
C ALA A 138 -19.55 4.74 -6.85
N GLU A 139 -18.38 4.72 -6.20
CA GLU A 139 -18.23 5.25 -4.84
C GLU A 139 -18.43 6.77 -4.79
N ILE A 140 -17.95 7.49 -5.80
CA ILE A 140 -18.05 8.96 -5.88
C ILE A 140 -19.43 9.41 -6.41
N PHE A 141 -20.01 8.69 -7.37
CA PHE A 141 -21.20 9.10 -8.11
C PHE A 141 -22.44 8.21 -7.90
N GLY A 142 -22.32 7.14 -7.09
CA GLY A 142 -23.33 6.10 -6.92
C GLY A 142 -23.26 5.00 -8.00
N ASP A 143 -23.83 3.83 -7.70
CA ASP A 143 -23.82 2.61 -8.56
C ASP A 143 -24.40 2.78 -9.97
N GLN A 144 -25.04 3.92 -10.24
CA GLN A 144 -25.68 4.25 -11.52
C GLN A 144 -25.01 5.50 -12.11
N PRO A 145 -24.17 5.34 -13.15
CA PRO A 145 -23.61 6.49 -13.88
C PRO A 145 -24.75 7.40 -14.35
N GLY A 146 -24.72 8.68 -13.96
CA GLY A 146 -25.71 9.68 -14.39
C GLY A 146 -26.84 9.98 -13.40
N ARG A 147 -27.05 9.17 -12.35
CA ARG A 147 -28.15 9.39 -11.40
C ARG A 147 -28.05 10.72 -10.63
N LEU A 148 -26.84 11.11 -10.23
CA LEU A 148 -26.61 12.41 -9.58
C LEU A 148 -26.72 13.60 -10.54
N LEU A 149 -26.44 13.39 -11.84
CA LEU A 149 -26.60 14.40 -12.88
C LEU A 149 -28.08 14.64 -13.22
N GLU A 150 -28.94 13.61 -13.12
CA GLU A 150 -30.40 13.75 -13.24
C GLU A 150 -31.02 14.48 -12.04
N SER A 151 -30.51 14.24 -10.83
CA SER A 151 -31.01 14.91 -9.62
C SER A 151 -30.76 16.42 -9.62
N SER A 152 -29.68 16.86 -10.28
CA SER A 152 -29.32 18.27 -10.42
C SER A 152 -30.04 18.95 -11.60
N SER A 153 -30.38 18.23 -12.67
CA SER A 153 -31.25 18.78 -13.72
C SER A 153 -32.69 18.99 -13.23
N SER A 154 -33.17 18.11 -12.35
CA SER A 154 -34.52 18.18 -11.76
C SER A 154 -34.71 19.38 -10.79
N ALA A 155 -33.63 19.90 -10.21
CA ALA A 155 -33.68 21.10 -9.36
C ALA A 155 -33.90 22.40 -10.17
N SER A 156 -33.62 22.38 -11.48
CA SER A 156 -33.80 23.53 -12.38
C SER A 156 -35.24 23.70 -12.88
N THR A 157 -36.08 22.67 -12.78
CA THR A 157 -37.47 22.71 -13.26
C THR A 157 -38.45 23.30 -12.24
N LEU A 158 -38.11 23.33 -10.95
CA LEU A 158 -39.00 23.85 -9.88
C LEU A 158 -38.97 25.38 -9.72
N GLN A 159 -38.08 26.10 -10.40
CA GLN A 159 -38.07 27.57 -10.39
C GLN A 159 -38.91 28.22 -11.52
N GLN A 160 -39.33 27.47 -12.54
CA GLN A 160 -40.16 28.02 -13.63
C GLN A 160 -41.67 28.01 -13.35
N ALA A 161 -42.15 27.29 -12.34
CA ALA A 161 -43.58 27.20 -12.00
C ALA A 161 -44.10 28.33 -11.08
N LYS A 162 -43.27 29.33 -10.72
CA LYS A 162 -43.66 30.42 -9.80
C LYS A 162 -43.75 31.81 -10.42
N SER A 163 -43.62 31.93 -11.75
CA SER A 163 -43.67 33.23 -12.42
C SER A 163 -44.51 33.20 -13.70
N LEU A 164 -45.82 32.92 -13.56
CA LEU A 164 -46.85 33.43 -14.46
C LEU A 164 -48.11 33.69 -13.63
N LYS A 165 -48.30 34.96 -13.26
CA LYS A 165 -49.58 35.58 -12.93
C LYS A 165 -49.98 36.44 -14.12
#